data_AF-A0A928KCS5-F1
#
_entry.id   AF-A0A928KCS5-F1
#
_cell.length_a   1.000
_cell.length_b   1.000
_cell.length_c   1.000
_cell.angle_alpha   90.00
_cell.angle_beta   90.00
_cell.angle_gamma   90.00
#
_symmetry.space_group_name_H-M   'P 1'
#
loop_
_entity.id
_entity.type
_entity.pdbx_description
1 polymer ?
#
loop_
_entity_poly.entity_id
_entity_poly.type
_entity_poly.pdbx_seq_one_letter_code
_entity_poly.pdbx_strand_id
1 'polypeptide(L)'
;MNPEKAIRTEARSILRNGNWPVSVGAFFVLFSSVILALFAISVAELLLEASLGALLNYLAGINPVFSMESETSLGSMIYSDISGLVLIFMFVLSFVFVFMIYCGIKRFFYKLSINEKADFHEIFYYFSKGKKKRAIGFAMGYGFTSFLKLLLCEFLPIVISVYTASHDLPTNSPVSETLLIGSIALAVGGFLLWILWTSRYFLAFYIFNENENLSVRECKRHSARILKGKLTASTNKLIFSFAGWFLFALTGVGMIYFVPYFETTTATSAKWILKLDKEVY
;
A
#
# COMPACT_ATOMS: atom_id res chain seq x y z
N MET A 1 22.15 24.21 11.07
CA MET A 1 22.22 23.13 10.05
C MET A 1 20.80 22.68 9.71
N ASN A 2 20.41 22.55 8.44
CA ASN A 2 19.04 22.12 8.08
C ASN A 2 18.88 20.61 8.38
N PRO A 3 18.00 20.20 9.32
CA PRO A 3 17.88 18.80 9.74
C PRO A 3 17.49 17.87 8.59
N GLU A 4 16.67 18.32 7.63
CA GLU A 4 16.29 17.53 6.45
C GLU A 4 17.48 17.25 5.53
N LYS A 5 18.43 18.18 5.44
CA LYS A 5 19.65 18.00 4.65
C LYS A 5 20.57 17.00 5.32
N ALA A 6 20.67 17.03 6.66
CA ALA A 6 21.46 16.09 7.43
C ALA A 6 20.94 14.65 7.27
N ILE A 7 19.62 14.43 7.47
CA ILE A 7 18.97 13.12 7.31
C ILE A 7 19.20 12.55 5.91
N ARG A 8 19.01 13.37 4.86
CA ARG A 8 19.21 12.95 3.47
C ARG A 8 20.66 12.62 3.13
N THR A 9 21.60 13.37 3.70
CA THR A 9 23.04 13.14 3.50
C THR A 9 23.46 11.83 4.15
N GLU A 10 22.98 11.58 5.37
CA GLU A 10 23.21 10.33 6.08
C GLU A 10 22.59 9.13 5.36
N ALA A 11 21.33 9.22 4.92
CA ALA A 11 20.68 8.16 4.15
C ALA A 11 21.43 7.82 2.86
N ARG A 12 21.95 8.84 2.16
CA ARG A 12 22.81 8.63 0.98
C ARG A 12 24.15 7.97 1.35
N SER A 13 24.74 8.31 2.49
CA SER A 13 25.97 7.68 2.98
C SER A 13 25.75 6.19 3.25
N ILE A 14 24.68 5.84 3.97
CA ILE A 14 24.30 4.45 4.27
C ILE A 14 24.18 3.62 3.00
N LEU A 15 23.52 4.16 1.98
CA LEU A 15 23.35 3.49 0.70
C LEU A 15 24.67 3.34 -0.08
N ARG A 16 25.55 4.35 -0.04
CA ARG A 16 26.85 4.34 -0.72
C ARG A 16 27.83 3.32 -0.11
N ASN A 17 27.66 2.97 1.15
CA ASN A 17 28.49 2.00 1.86
C ASN A 17 28.13 0.54 1.50
N GLY A 18 27.98 0.23 0.21
CA GLY A 18 27.72 -1.12 -0.30
C GLY A 18 26.28 -1.62 -0.16
N ASN A 19 25.37 -0.86 0.45
CA ASN A 19 23.99 -1.29 0.70
C ASN A 19 23.02 -1.04 -0.48
N TRP A 20 23.48 -0.35 -1.53
CA TRP A 20 22.66 -0.02 -2.70
C TRP A 20 22.07 -1.26 -3.40
N PRO A 21 22.84 -2.29 -3.77
CA PRO A 21 22.31 -3.45 -4.51
C PRO A 21 21.26 -4.21 -3.71
N VAL A 22 21.48 -4.38 -2.40
CA VAL A 22 20.54 -5.06 -1.50
C VAL A 22 19.24 -4.27 -1.35
N SER A 23 19.33 -2.94 -1.28
CA SER A 23 18.17 -2.05 -1.20
C SER A 23 17.34 -2.05 -2.49
N VAL A 24 18.01 -2.12 -3.65
CA VAL A 24 17.35 -2.34 -4.95
C VAL A 24 16.68 -3.72 -5.00
N GLY A 25 17.33 -4.76 -4.47
CA GLY A 25 16.74 -6.08 -4.31
C GLY A 25 15.45 -6.04 -3.48
N ALA A 26 15.43 -5.27 -2.38
CA ALA A 26 14.23 -5.10 -1.55
C ALA A 26 13.07 -4.44 -2.34
N PHE A 27 13.37 -3.46 -3.20
CA PHE A 27 12.39 -2.89 -4.12
C PHE A 27 11.82 -3.95 -5.08
N PHE A 28 12.68 -4.76 -5.72
CA PHE A 28 12.21 -5.81 -6.62
C PHE A 28 11.35 -6.86 -5.93
N VAL A 29 11.65 -7.20 -4.67
CA VAL A 29 10.79 -8.09 -3.87
C VAL A 29 9.40 -7.47 -3.65
N LEU A 30 9.33 -6.19 -3.27
CA LEU A 30 8.05 -5.50 -3.13
C LEU A 30 7.27 -5.49 -4.44
N PHE A 31 7.92 -5.04 -5.51
CA PHE A 31 7.31 -4.92 -6.83
C PHE A 31 6.81 -6.27 -7.34
N SER A 32 7.63 -7.31 -7.25
CA SER A 32 7.26 -8.68 -7.64
C SER A 32 6.12 -9.21 -6.78
N SER A 33 6.08 -8.89 -5.49
CA SER A 33 4.97 -9.31 -4.62
C SER A 33 3.64 -8.68 -4.98
N VAL A 34 3.64 -7.42 -5.41
CA VAL A 34 2.43 -6.72 -5.90
C VAL A 34 1.97 -7.33 -7.21
N ILE A 35 2.88 -7.57 -8.16
CA ILE A 35 2.55 -8.23 -9.44
C ILE A 35 1.99 -9.63 -9.18
N LEU A 36 2.62 -10.42 -8.31
CA LEU A 36 2.16 -11.76 -7.97
C LEU A 36 0.77 -11.74 -7.34
N ALA A 37 0.49 -10.77 -6.46
CA ALA A 37 -0.83 -10.57 -5.87
C ALA A 37 -1.90 -10.25 -6.92
N LEU A 38 -1.62 -9.31 -7.83
CA LEU A 38 -2.54 -8.98 -8.92
C LEU A 38 -2.77 -10.17 -9.85
N PHE A 39 -1.70 -10.86 -10.22
CA PHE A 39 -1.77 -12.08 -11.04
C PHE A 39 -2.61 -13.17 -10.37
N ALA A 40 -2.44 -13.39 -9.06
CA ALA A 40 -3.22 -14.37 -8.32
C ALA A 40 -4.73 -14.04 -8.31
N ILE A 41 -5.09 -12.76 -8.18
CA ILE A 41 -6.49 -12.30 -8.27
C ILE A 41 -7.04 -12.57 -9.67
N SER A 42 -6.33 -12.17 -10.73
CA SER A 42 -6.77 -12.39 -12.13
C SER A 42 -6.89 -13.87 -12.48
N VAL A 43 -5.98 -14.72 -12.00
CA VAL A 43 -6.06 -16.18 -12.19
C VAL A 43 -7.25 -16.76 -11.44
N ALA A 44 -7.54 -16.29 -10.23
CA ALA A 44 -8.70 -16.75 -9.47
C ALA A 44 -10.02 -16.37 -10.16
N GLU A 45 -10.10 -15.17 -10.73
CA GLU A 45 -11.23 -14.71 -11.53
C GLU A 45 -11.45 -15.61 -12.75
N LEU A 46 -10.39 -15.85 -13.54
CA LEU A 46 -10.43 -16.70 -14.73
C LEU A 46 -10.85 -18.14 -14.40
N LEU A 47 -10.26 -18.72 -13.35
CA LEU A 47 -10.60 -20.08 -12.92
C LEU A 47 -12.03 -20.18 -12.42
N LEU A 48 -12.53 -19.14 -11.76
CA LEU A 48 -13.91 -19.11 -11.29
C LEU A 48 -14.88 -19.01 -12.46
N GLU A 49 -14.62 -18.13 -13.42
CA GLU A 49 -15.43 -18.01 -14.64
C GLU A 49 -15.52 -19.35 -15.37
N ALA A 50 -14.38 -20.02 -15.57
CA ALA A 50 -14.33 -21.32 -16.22
C ALA A 50 -15.08 -22.42 -15.44
N SER A 51 -14.88 -22.50 -14.12
CA SER A 51 -15.42 -23.60 -13.31
C SER A 51 -16.88 -23.40 -12.92
N LEU A 52 -17.21 -22.24 -12.35
CA LEU A 52 -18.57 -21.92 -11.91
C LEU A 52 -19.49 -21.70 -13.12
N GLY A 53 -18.99 -21.04 -14.17
CA GLY A 53 -19.72 -20.89 -15.42
C GLY A 53 -20.06 -22.25 -16.06
N ALA A 54 -19.11 -23.19 -16.11
CA ALA A 54 -19.37 -24.52 -16.63
C ALA A 54 -20.42 -25.29 -15.80
N LEU A 55 -20.34 -25.20 -14.47
CA LEU A 55 -21.33 -25.82 -13.57
C LEU A 55 -22.73 -25.24 -13.79
N LEU A 56 -22.85 -23.90 -13.84
CA LEU A 56 -24.14 -23.24 -14.04
C LEU A 56 -24.72 -23.55 -15.43
N ASN A 57 -23.90 -23.59 -16.47
CA ASN A 57 -24.33 -24.00 -17.81
C ASN A 57 -24.83 -25.44 -17.85
N TYR A 58 -24.16 -26.36 -17.14
CA TYR A 58 -24.63 -27.74 -17.00
C TYR A 58 -26.00 -27.80 -16.30
N LEU A 59 -26.17 -27.05 -15.20
CA LEU A 59 -27.43 -26.97 -14.47
C LEU A 59 -28.54 -26.31 -15.30
N ALA A 60 -28.21 -25.32 -16.13
CA ALA A 60 -29.15 -24.66 -17.03
C ALA A 60 -29.73 -25.63 -18.07
N GLY A 61 -28.94 -26.59 -18.53
CA GLY A 61 -29.40 -27.68 -19.41
C GLY A 61 -30.40 -28.63 -18.74
N ILE A 62 -30.44 -28.68 -17.40
CA ILE A 62 -31.40 -29.45 -16.61
C ILE A 62 -32.61 -28.60 -16.23
N ASN A 63 -32.38 -27.35 -15.80
CA ASN A 63 -33.41 -26.40 -15.42
C ASN A 63 -33.02 -24.97 -15.83
N PRO A 64 -33.80 -24.30 -16.68
CA PRO A 64 -33.46 -22.99 -17.23
C PRO A 64 -33.37 -21.88 -16.18
N VAL A 65 -33.83 -22.09 -14.95
CA VAL A 65 -33.67 -21.12 -13.84
C VAL A 65 -32.20 -20.81 -13.54
N PHE A 66 -31.29 -21.76 -13.85
CA PHE A 66 -29.83 -21.60 -13.69
C PHE A 66 -29.14 -21.02 -14.91
N SER A 67 -29.89 -20.64 -15.96
CA SER A 67 -29.31 -19.94 -17.11
C SER A 67 -28.61 -18.66 -16.66
N MET A 68 -27.64 -18.19 -17.45
CA MET A 68 -26.94 -16.91 -17.23
C MET A 68 -27.33 -15.86 -18.29
N GLU A 69 -28.37 -16.15 -19.09
CA GLU A 69 -28.78 -15.30 -20.22
C GLU A 69 -29.48 -14.02 -19.76
N SER A 70 -30.14 -14.03 -18.60
CA SER A 70 -30.77 -12.84 -18.03
C SER A 70 -30.12 -12.47 -16.70
N GLU A 71 -29.87 -11.18 -16.47
CA GLU A 71 -29.27 -10.68 -15.22
C GLU A 71 -30.12 -11.01 -13.98
N THR A 72 -31.43 -11.21 -14.15
CA THR A 72 -32.39 -11.57 -13.10
C THR A 72 -32.54 -13.07 -12.87
N SER A 73 -31.84 -13.91 -13.63
CA SER A 73 -31.87 -15.36 -13.45
C SER A 73 -31.21 -15.75 -12.13
N LEU A 74 -31.61 -16.91 -11.56
CA LEU A 74 -30.97 -17.41 -10.36
C LEU A 74 -29.49 -17.74 -10.64
N GLY A 75 -29.16 -18.21 -11.85
CA GLY A 75 -27.79 -18.51 -12.29
C GLY A 75 -26.88 -17.29 -12.29
N SER A 76 -27.30 -16.17 -12.87
CA SER A 76 -26.51 -14.92 -12.88
C SER A 76 -26.30 -14.36 -11.46
N MET A 77 -27.33 -14.39 -10.62
CA MET A 77 -27.24 -13.93 -9.22
C MET A 77 -26.24 -14.78 -8.43
N ILE A 78 -26.33 -16.12 -8.52
CA ILE A 78 -25.40 -17.04 -7.87
C ILE A 78 -23.96 -16.79 -8.35
N TYR A 79 -23.76 -16.63 -9.66
CA TYR A 79 -22.45 -16.35 -10.22
C TYR A 79 -21.86 -15.04 -9.68
N SER A 80 -22.64 -13.96 -9.71
CA SER A 80 -22.23 -12.64 -9.20
C SER A 80 -21.87 -12.68 -7.72
N ASP A 81 -22.69 -13.33 -6.89
CA ASP A 81 -22.45 -13.38 -5.44
C ASP A 81 -21.20 -14.20 -5.10
N ILE A 82 -21.06 -15.38 -5.71
CA ILE A 82 -19.89 -16.24 -5.47
C ILE A 82 -18.61 -15.58 -5.99
N SER A 83 -18.65 -14.97 -7.18
CA SER A 83 -17.51 -14.25 -7.75
C SER A 83 -17.09 -13.06 -6.90
N GLY A 84 -18.04 -12.24 -6.45
CA GLY A 84 -17.77 -11.17 -5.50
C GLY A 84 -17.07 -11.67 -4.24
N LEU A 85 -17.57 -12.75 -3.62
CA LEU A 85 -16.98 -13.32 -2.41
C LEU A 85 -15.57 -13.86 -2.63
N VAL A 86 -15.33 -14.58 -3.73
CA VAL A 86 -14.00 -15.12 -4.07
C VAL A 86 -13.01 -13.99 -4.33
N LEU A 87 -13.39 -12.96 -5.09
CA LEU A 87 -12.53 -11.82 -5.36
C LEU A 87 -12.20 -11.03 -4.09
N ILE A 88 -13.18 -10.79 -3.21
CA ILE A 88 -12.95 -10.16 -1.90
C ILE A 88 -11.97 -10.99 -1.07
N PHE A 89 -12.15 -12.31 -1.02
CA PHE A 89 -11.26 -13.21 -0.29
C PHE A 89 -9.82 -13.15 -0.84
N MET A 90 -9.66 -13.23 -2.16
CA MET A 90 -8.35 -13.16 -2.83
C MET A 90 -7.69 -11.80 -2.65
N PHE A 91 -8.47 -10.72 -2.70
CA PHE A 91 -7.98 -9.38 -2.40
C PHE A 91 -7.45 -9.28 -0.98
N VAL A 92 -8.20 -9.75 0.04
CA VAL A 92 -7.76 -9.71 1.44
C VAL A 92 -6.49 -10.54 1.65
N LEU A 93 -6.43 -11.75 1.07
CA LEU A 93 -5.27 -12.61 1.15
C LEU A 93 -4.03 -11.94 0.53
N SER A 94 -4.18 -11.40 -0.67
CA SER A 94 -3.14 -10.70 -1.41
C SER A 94 -2.68 -9.43 -0.69
N PHE A 95 -3.62 -8.66 -0.16
CA PHE A 95 -3.36 -7.47 0.64
C PHE A 95 -2.51 -7.81 1.86
N VAL A 96 -2.90 -8.83 2.63
CA VAL A 96 -2.14 -9.28 3.81
C VAL A 96 -0.74 -9.74 3.41
N PHE A 97 -0.61 -10.51 2.32
CA PHE A 97 0.68 -11.00 1.82
C PHE A 97 1.64 -9.86 1.47
N VAL A 98 1.21 -8.93 0.62
CA VAL A 98 2.01 -7.75 0.20
C VAL A 98 2.36 -6.88 1.41
N PHE A 99 1.39 -6.68 2.30
CA PHE A 99 1.59 -5.84 3.47
C PHE A 99 2.61 -6.43 4.45
N MET A 100 2.66 -7.75 4.61
CA MET A 100 3.67 -8.42 5.41
C MET A 100 5.09 -8.22 4.85
N ILE A 101 5.25 -8.30 3.52
CA ILE A 101 6.52 -7.99 2.85
C ILE A 101 6.90 -6.52 3.08
N TYR A 102 5.94 -5.60 2.92
CA TYR A 102 6.18 -4.18 3.17
C TYR A 102 6.64 -3.90 4.62
N CYS A 103 6.06 -4.56 5.63
CA CYS A 103 6.54 -4.48 7.00
C CYS A 103 7.99 -4.98 7.17
N GLY A 104 8.34 -6.08 6.51
CA GLY A 104 9.71 -6.61 6.51
C GLY A 104 10.70 -5.65 5.84
N ILE A 105 10.31 -5.00 4.74
CA ILE A 105 11.11 -3.97 4.08
C ILE A 105 11.35 -2.76 5.00
N LYS A 106 10.30 -2.28 5.69
CA LYS A 106 10.46 -1.21 6.68
C LYS A 106 11.43 -1.60 7.80
N ARG A 107 11.40 -2.87 8.23
CA ARG A 107 12.33 -3.41 9.22
C ARG A 107 13.77 -3.44 8.69
N PHE A 108 13.97 -3.93 7.47
CA PHE A 108 15.26 -3.97 6.79
C PHE A 108 15.89 -2.57 6.68
N PHE A 109 15.16 -1.58 6.16
CA PHE A 109 15.66 -0.22 6.04
C PHE A 109 15.89 0.46 7.40
N TYR A 110 15.08 0.12 8.41
CA TYR A 110 15.30 0.61 9.76
C TYR A 110 16.61 0.10 10.36
N LYS A 111 16.90 -1.21 10.23
CA LYS A 111 18.17 -1.81 10.66
C LYS A 111 19.38 -1.18 9.96
N LEU A 112 19.29 -0.97 8.64
CA LEU A 112 20.30 -0.22 7.90
C LEU A 112 20.51 1.18 8.46
N SER A 113 19.44 1.86 8.86
CA SER A 113 19.50 3.23 9.39
C SER A 113 20.26 3.33 10.72
N ILE A 114 20.18 2.30 11.56
CA ILE A 114 20.87 2.21 12.86
C ILE A 114 22.25 1.55 12.77
N ASN A 115 22.76 1.31 11.56
CA ASN A 115 24.02 0.61 11.28
C ASN A 115 24.09 -0.83 11.84
N GLU A 116 22.94 -1.48 12.01
CA GLU A 116 22.91 -2.92 12.25
C GLU A 116 23.12 -3.69 10.95
N LYS A 117 23.69 -4.91 11.03
CA LYS A 117 23.77 -5.82 9.88
C LYS A 117 22.34 -6.21 9.47
N ALA A 118 21.85 -5.60 8.40
CA ALA A 118 20.56 -5.93 7.81
C ALA A 118 20.78 -6.97 6.72
N ASP A 119 20.36 -8.21 6.98
CA ASP A 119 20.34 -9.27 5.98
C ASP A 119 19.05 -9.18 5.14
N PHE A 120 19.11 -9.63 3.90
CA PHE A 120 17.98 -9.70 3.00
C PHE A 120 16.83 -10.55 3.57
N HIS A 121 17.16 -11.55 4.39
CA HIS A 121 16.18 -12.38 5.12
C HIS A 121 15.25 -11.58 6.05
N GLU A 122 15.63 -10.38 6.49
CA GLU A 122 14.79 -9.50 7.32
C GLU A 122 13.49 -9.10 6.60
N ILE A 123 13.48 -9.06 5.26
CA ILE A 123 12.28 -8.78 4.47
C ILE A 123 11.20 -9.84 4.71
N PHE A 124 11.61 -11.08 4.97
CA PHE A 124 10.70 -12.20 5.22
C PHE A 124 10.48 -12.47 6.72
N TYR A 125 10.97 -11.60 7.61
CA TYR A 125 10.89 -11.78 9.06
C TYR A 125 9.48 -12.16 9.55
N TYR A 126 8.46 -11.48 9.03
CA TYR A 126 7.07 -11.66 9.45
C TYR A 126 6.41 -12.95 8.94
N PHE A 127 7.07 -13.69 8.04
CA PHE A 127 6.65 -15.03 7.62
C PHE A 127 7.15 -16.13 8.56
N SER A 128 7.96 -15.81 9.57
CA SER A 128 8.43 -16.78 10.57
C SER A 128 7.33 -17.20 11.56
N LYS A 129 7.44 -18.42 12.10
CA LYS A 129 6.49 -18.97 13.07
C LYS A 129 6.46 -18.08 14.32
N GLY A 130 5.26 -17.69 14.76
CA GLY A 130 5.06 -16.81 15.92
C GLY A 130 4.96 -15.31 15.59
N LYS A 131 5.53 -14.84 14.47
CA LYS A 131 5.46 -13.42 14.06
C LYS A 131 4.31 -13.13 13.07
N LYS A 132 3.83 -14.14 12.35
CA LYS A 132 2.71 -14.04 11.39
C LYS A 132 1.45 -13.39 11.97
N LYS A 133 0.95 -13.90 13.10
CA LYS A 133 -0.30 -13.39 13.72
C LYS A 133 -0.23 -11.90 14.02
N ARG A 134 0.93 -11.46 14.51
CA ARG A 134 1.20 -10.06 14.83
C ARG A 134 1.23 -9.18 13.58
N ALA A 135 1.89 -9.64 12.53
CA ALA A 135 1.95 -8.95 11.25
C ALA A 135 0.58 -8.86 10.57
N ILE A 136 -0.20 -9.94 10.59
CA ILE A 136 -1.60 -9.96 10.10
C ILE A 136 -2.44 -8.96 10.90
N GLY A 137 -2.32 -8.96 12.23
CA GLY A 137 -3.00 -7.97 13.08
C GLY A 137 -2.63 -6.54 12.72
N PHE A 138 -1.36 -6.28 12.42
CA PHE A 138 -0.90 -4.95 11.97
C PHE A 138 -1.38 -4.61 10.56
N ALA A 139 -1.41 -5.56 9.63
CA ALA A 139 -1.99 -5.41 8.30
C ALA A 139 -3.47 -5.05 8.38
N MET A 140 -4.26 -5.75 9.19
CA MET A 140 -5.69 -5.48 9.37
C MET A 140 -5.93 -4.18 10.18
N GLY A 141 -5.20 -3.94 11.26
CA GLY A 141 -5.44 -2.80 12.15
C GLY A 141 -4.86 -1.47 11.69
N TYR A 142 -3.75 -1.50 10.96
CA TYR A 142 -3.13 -0.31 10.36
C TYR A 142 -3.38 -0.28 8.86
N GLY A 143 -2.92 -1.30 8.13
CA GLY A 143 -2.95 -1.35 6.67
C GLY A 143 -4.36 -1.14 6.13
N PHE A 144 -5.31 -2.00 6.53
CA PHE A 144 -6.68 -1.93 6.06
C PHE A 144 -7.36 -0.61 6.46
N THR A 145 -7.11 -0.10 7.67
CA THR A 145 -7.63 1.23 8.06
C THR A 145 -7.02 2.38 7.26
N SER A 146 -5.80 2.22 6.74
CA SER A 146 -5.16 3.19 5.85
C SER A 146 -5.75 3.09 4.45
N PHE A 147 -6.01 1.87 3.97
CA PHE A 147 -6.67 1.58 2.70
C PHE A 147 -8.11 2.12 2.67
N LEU A 148 -8.90 1.92 3.73
CA LEU A 148 -10.25 2.50 3.82
C LEU A 148 -10.24 4.03 3.76
N LYS A 149 -9.22 4.68 4.33
CA LYS A 149 -9.07 6.14 4.22
C LYS A 149 -8.69 6.56 2.81
N LEU A 150 -7.87 5.76 2.12
CA LEU A 150 -7.58 5.99 0.71
C LEU A 150 -8.87 5.91 -0.10
N LEU A 151 -9.65 4.83 0.05
CA LEU A 151 -10.96 4.68 -0.61
C LEU A 151 -11.90 5.85 -0.32
N LEU A 152 -11.93 6.33 0.93
CA LEU A 152 -12.74 7.49 1.30
C LEU A 152 -12.27 8.77 0.60
N CYS A 153 -10.96 9.00 0.52
CA CYS A 153 -10.38 10.15 -0.19
C CYS A 153 -10.58 10.06 -1.71
N GLU A 154 -10.57 8.84 -2.26
CA GLU A 154 -10.76 8.56 -3.69
C GLU A 154 -12.22 8.32 -4.08
N PHE A 155 -13.17 8.44 -3.15
CA PHE A 155 -14.57 8.11 -3.41
C PHE A 155 -15.16 8.94 -4.56
N LEU A 156 -14.99 10.26 -4.52
CA LEU A 156 -15.51 11.16 -5.54
C LEU A 156 -14.92 10.91 -6.94
N PRO A 157 -13.59 10.83 -7.14
CA PRO A 157 -13.02 10.55 -8.46
C PRO A 157 -13.41 9.18 -8.98
N ILE A 158 -13.53 8.16 -8.12
CA ILE A 158 -14.04 6.83 -8.51
C ILE A 158 -15.48 6.94 -9.02
N VAL A 159 -16.37 7.62 -8.29
CA VAL A 159 -17.78 7.80 -8.70
C VAL A 159 -17.88 8.52 -10.05
N ILE A 160 -17.09 9.57 -10.27
CA ILE A 160 -17.07 10.28 -11.56
C ILE A 160 -16.57 9.37 -12.67
N SER A 161 -15.52 8.57 -12.41
CA SER A 161 -14.97 7.63 -13.40
C SER A 161 -15.99 6.54 -13.77
N VAL A 162 -16.71 5.98 -12.80
CA VAL A 162 -17.77 4.99 -13.03
C VAL A 162 -18.97 5.61 -13.76
N TYR A 163 -19.34 6.85 -13.40
CA TYR A 163 -20.44 7.56 -14.06
C TYR A 163 -20.12 7.83 -15.55
N THR A 164 -18.91 8.33 -15.83
CA THR A 164 -18.47 8.59 -17.20
C THR A 164 -18.39 7.32 -18.04
N ALA A 165 -17.92 6.21 -17.45
CA ALA A 165 -17.86 4.92 -18.12
C ALA A 165 -19.24 4.28 -18.36
N SER A 166 -20.22 4.48 -17.47
CA SER A 166 -21.54 3.84 -17.57
C SER A 166 -22.52 4.56 -18.49
N HIS A 167 -22.28 5.83 -18.80
CA HIS A 167 -23.17 6.65 -19.65
C HIS A 167 -22.64 6.84 -21.08
N ASP A 168 -21.58 6.13 -21.47
CA ASP A 168 -20.95 6.19 -22.79
C ASP A 168 -20.80 7.62 -23.32
N LEU A 169 -20.37 8.54 -22.45
CA LEU A 169 -20.24 9.93 -22.82
C LEU A 169 -19.24 10.05 -23.99
N PRO A 170 -19.56 10.83 -25.04
CA PRO A 170 -18.65 11.00 -26.16
C PRO A 170 -17.32 11.55 -25.65
N THR A 171 -16.23 10.84 -25.91
CA THR A 171 -14.88 11.11 -25.38
C THR A 171 -14.32 12.49 -25.76
N ASN A 172 -14.88 13.10 -26.81
CA ASN A 172 -14.51 14.43 -27.31
C ASN A 172 -15.56 15.50 -26.98
N SER A 173 -16.48 15.21 -26.04
CA SER A 173 -17.44 16.22 -25.60
C SER A 173 -16.81 17.11 -24.52
N PRO A 174 -17.05 18.43 -24.51
CA PRO A 174 -16.55 19.33 -23.47
C PRO A 174 -16.93 18.88 -22.05
N VAL A 175 -18.07 18.22 -21.90
CA VAL A 175 -18.54 17.66 -20.63
C VAL A 175 -17.66 16.50 -20.19
N SER A 176 -17.37 15.53 -21.07
CA SER A 176 -16.50 14.38 -20.76
C SER A 176 -15.07 14.82 -20.40
N GLU A 177 -14.51 15.78 -21.13
CA GLU A 177 -13.17 16.31 -20.88
C GLU A 177 -13.11 17.03 -19.52
N THR A 178 -14.12 17.84 -19.22
CA THR A 178 -14.21 18.54 -17.93
C THR A 178 -14.34 17.55 -16.76
N LEU A 179 -15.16 16.51 -16.91
CA LEU A 179 -15.32 15.47 -15.89
C LEU A 179 -14.02 14.67 -15.70
N LEU A 180 -13.32 14.34 -16.78
CA LEU A 180 -12.04 13.65 -16.71
C LEU A 180 -10.99 14.50 -15.99
N ILE A 181 -10.80 15.75 -16.40
CA ILE A 181 -9.85 16.68 -15.76
C ILE A 181 -10.20 16.88 -14.29
N GLY A 182 -11.48 17.08 -13.99
CA GLY A 182 -11.98 17.20 -12.62
C GLY A 182 -11.71 15.95 -11.80
N SER A 183 -11.94 14.76 -12.35
CA SER A 183 -11.67 13.48 -11.67
C SER A 183 -10.18 13.30 -11.37
N ILE A 184 -9.29 13.65 -12.30
CA ILE A 184 -7.84 13.57 -12.11
C ILE A 184 -7.40 14.56 -11.03
N ALA A 185 -7.89 15.81 -11.06
CA ALA A 185 -7.57 16.81 -10.05
C ALA A 185 -8.04 16.37 -8.66
N LEU A 186 -9.23 15.79 -8.56
CA LEU A 186 -9.77 15.23 -7.32
C LEU A 186 -8.98 14.02 -6.84
N ALA A 187 -8.56 13.12 -7.74
CA ALA A 187 -7.73 11.96 -7.39
C ALA A 187 -6.36 12.40 -6.83
N VAL A 188 -5.72 13.38 -7.47
CA VAL A 188 -4.46 13.95 -6.96
C VAL A 188 -4.69 14.61 -5.59
N GLY A 189 -5.76 15.41 -5.43
CA GLY A 189 -6.11 16.03 -4.16
C GLY A 189 -6.43 15.03 -3.05
N GLY A 190 -7.18 13.97 -3.38
CA GLY A 190 -7.55 12.86 -2.51
C GLY A 190 -6.32 12.11 -2.02
N PHE A 191 -5.41 11.76 -2.93
CA PHE A 191 -4.16 11.10 -2.60
C PHE A 191 -3.27 11.95 -1.67
N LEU A 192 -3.16 13.25 -1.94
CA LEU A 192 -2.44 14.19 -1.07
C LEU A 192 -3.08 14.28 0.33
N LEU A 193 -4.40 14.36 0.40
CA LEU A 193 -5.14 14.37 1.66
C LEU A 193 -4.93 13.06 2.44
N TRP A 194 -4.90 11.92 1.75
CA TRP A 194 -4.61 10.62 2.35
C TRP A 194 -3.20 10.57 2.96
N ILE A 195 -2.19 11.08 2.26
CA ILE A 195 -0.82 11.19 2.79
C ILE A 195 -0.82 12.05 4.07
N LEU A 196 -1.43 13.23 4.04
CA LEU A 196 -1.50 14.14 5.18
C LEU A 196 -2.28 13.53 6.36
N TRP A 197 -3.33 12.76 6.08
CA TRP A 197 -4.10 12.07 7.11
C TRP A 197 -3.25 10.98 7.77
N THR A 198 -2.57 10.16 6.97
CA THR A 198 -1.86 8.98 7.45
C THR A 198 -0.48 9.28 8.05
N SER A 199 0.13 10.43 7.73
CA SER A 199 1.47 10.79 8.19
C SER A 199 1.63 10.88 9.70
N ARG A 200 0.56 11.16 10.45
CA ARG A 200 0.55 11.10 11.92
C ARG A 200 0.90 9.70 12.48
N TYR A 201 0.77 8.68 11.64
CA TYR A 201 1.10 7.29 11.98
C TYR A 201 2.38 6.79 11.30
N PHE A 202 3.19 7.70 10.73
CA PHE A 202 4.43 7.36 10.04
C PHE A 202 5.38 6.51 10.90
N LEU A 203 5.51 6.80 12.20
CA LEU A 203 6.38 6.04 13.11
C LEU A 203 5.83 4.66 13.49
N ALA A 204 4.57 4.37 13.21
CA ALA A 204 3.91 3.15 13.70
C ALA A 204 4.62 1.87 13.23
N PHE A 205 5.15 1.85 11.99
CA PHE A 205 5.93 0.73 11.47
C PHE A 205 7.23 0.50 12.25
N TYR A 206 7.95 1.59 12.56
CA TYR A 206 9.24 1.52 13.23
C TYR A 206 9.08 1.14 14.72
N ILE A 207 8.08 1.71 15.40
CA ILE A 207 7.74 1.35 16.78
C ILE A 207 7.30 -0.11 16.88
N PHE A 208 6.51 -0.58 15.91
CA PHE A 208 6.09 -1.98 15.82
C PHE A 208 7.27 -2.94 15.63
N ASN A 209 8.30 -2.52 14.87
CA ASN A 209 9.52 -3.28 14.64
C ASN A 209 10.44 -3.32 15.87
N GLU A 210 10.59 -2.20 16.61
CA GLU A 210 11.43 -2.15 17.81
C GLU A 210 10.83 -2.90 19.00
N ASN A 211 9.51 -2.80 19.21
CA ASN A 211 8.87 -3.26 20.44
C ASN A 211 7.90 -4.40 20.17
N GLU A 212 8.31 -5.64 20.43
CA GLU A 212 7.50 -6.82 20.10
C GLU A 212 6.22 -6.97 20.93
N ASN A 213 6.20 -6.38 22.11
CA ASN A 213 5.10 -6.50 23.08
C ASN A 213 3.96 -5.51 22.84
N LEU A 214 4.17 -4.47 22.02
CA LEU A 214 3.15 -3.45 21.79
C LEU A 214 2.12 -3.91 20.75
N SER A 215 0.85 -3.65 21.06
CA SER A 215 -0.26 -3.83 20.13
C SER A 215 -0.26 -2.79 19.01
N VAL A 216 -0.97 -3.08 17.92
CA VAL A 216 -1.13 -2.18 16.76
C VAL A 216 -1.70 -0.82 17.16
N ARG A 217 -2.69 -0.83 18.06
CA ARG A 217 -3.36 0.39 18.55
C ARG A 217 -2.40 1.24 19.36
N GLU A 218 -1.58 0.61 20.20
CA GLU A 218 -0.55 1.30 20.98
C GLU A 218 0.52 1.89 20.07
N CYS A 219 1.00 1.15 19.06
CA CYS A 219 1.97 1.68 18.08
C CYS A 219 1.42 2.92 17.36
N LYS A 220 0.15 2.90 16.91
CA LYS A 220 -0.51 4.04 16.26
C LYS A 220 -0.66 5.23 17.21
N ARG A 221 -1.11 4.98 18.44
CA ARG A 221 -1.26 6.03 19.48
C ARG A 221 0.09 6.64 19.84
N HIS A 222 1.12 5.82 19.96
CA HIS A 222 2.47 6.25 20.27
C HIS A 222 3.03 7.12 19.13
N SER A 223 2.93 6.65 17.88
CA SER A 223 3.31 7.45 16.71
C SER A 223 2.59 8.80 16.67
N ALA A 224 1.26 8.80 16.87
CA ALA A 224 0.47 10.03 16.83
C ALA A 224 0.71 10.95 18.03
N ARG A 225 1.31 10.45 19.12
CA ARG A 225 1.74 11.26 20.27
C ARG A 225 3.05 11.98 19.97
N ILE A 226 4.03 11.24 19.43
CA ILE A 226 5.34 11.77 19.07
C ILE A 226 5.20 12.76 17.90
N LEU A 227 4.48 12.38 16.85
CA LEU A 227 4.28 13.21 15.66
C LEU A 227 3.11 14.19 15.84
N LYS A 228 3.23 15.12 16.78
CA LYS A 228 2.29 16.24 16.94
C LYS A 228 2.91 17.57 16.50
N GLY A 229 2.06 18.45 15.96
CA GLY A 229 2.41 19.83 15.63
C GLY A 229 3.59 19.92 14.66
N LYS A 230 4.69 20.53 15.12
CA LYS A 230 5.87 20.82 14.29
C LYS A 230 6.53 19.56 13.72
N LEU A 231 6.51 18.43 14.42
CA LEU A 231 7.12 17.18 13.94
C LEU A 231 6.34 16.55 12.79
N THR A 232 5.01 16.64 12.80
CA THR A 232 4.17 16.20 11.67
C THR A 232 4.45 17.05 10.43
N ALA A 233 4.52 18.37 10.60
CA ALA A 233 4.83 19.30 9.51
C ALA A 233 6.22 19.05 8.92
N SER A 234 7.24 18.85 9.75
CA SER A 234 8.60 18.50 9.30
C SER A 234 8.65 17.15 8.58
N THR A 235 7.90 16.15 9.07
CA THR A 235 7.82 14.83 8.42
C THR A 235 7.13 14.94 7.04
N ASN A 236 6.02 15.67 6.96
CA ASN A 236 5.33 15.93 5.70
C ASN A 236 6.23 16.69 4.72
N LYS A 237 6.94 17.72 5.20
CA LYS A 237 7.89 18.48 4.37
C LYS A 237 9.01 17.60 3.83
N LEU A 238 9.53 16.67 4.65
CA LEU A 238 10.49 15.68 4.20
C LEU A 238 9.90 14.79 3.10
N ILE A 239 8.68 14.25 3.28
CA ILE A 239 8.00 13.42 2.27
C ILE A 239 7.78 14.20 0.96
N PHE A 240 7.22 15.41 1.04
CA PHE A 240 6.97 16.24 -0.14
C PHE A 240 8.25 16.74 -0.82
N SER A 241 9.39 16.79 -0.13
CA SER A 241 10.68 17.08 -0.77
C SER A 241 11.09 16.04 -1.81
N PHE A 242 10.44 14.87 -1.81
CA PHE A 242 10.60 13.83 -2.81
C PHE A 242 9.58 13.87 -3.95
N ALA A 243 8.67 14.85 -4.01
CA ALA A 243 7.65 14.91 -5.06
C ALA A 243 8.26 14.87 -6.48
N GLY A 244 9.36 15.58 -6.73
CA GLY A 244 10.08 15.52 -8.01
C GLY A 244 10.67 14.14 -8.31
N TRP A 245 11.16 13.43 -7.29
CA TRP A 245 11.64 12.05 -7.44
C TRP A 245 10.50 11.07 -7.71
N PHE A 246 9.33 11.29 -7.08
CA PHE A 246 8.12 10.52 -7.35
C PHE A 246 7.67 10.70 -8.80
N LEU A 247 7.67 11.94 -9.32
CA LEU A 247 7.37 12.20 -10.73
C LEU A 247 8.38 11.51 -11.67
N PHE A 248 9.67 11.58 -11.34
CA PHE A 248 10.69 10.85 -12.10
C PHE A 248 10.49 9.33 -12.03
N ALA A 249 10.02 8.81 -10.91
CA ALA A 249 9.73 7.40 -10.72
C ALA A 249 8.61 6.87 -11.63
N LEU A 250 7.72 7.74 -12.14
CA LEU A 250 6.67 7.34 -13.10
C LEU A 250 7.24 6.83 -14.44
N THR A 251 8.50 7.10 -14.74
CA THR A 251 9.20 6.55 -15.92
C THR A 251 9.57 5.07 -15.79
N GLY A 252 9.30 4.44 -14.64
CA GLY A 252 9.73 3.08 -14.31
C GLY A 252 11.18 3.01 -13.83
N VAL A 253 12.13 3.48 -14.64
CA VAL A 253 13.58 3.48 -14.30
C VAL A 253 13.86 4.30 -13.04
N GLY A 254 13.13 5.40 -12.85
CA GLY A 254 13.26 6.23 -11.66
C GLY A 254 12.95 5.51 -10.34
N MET A 255 12.13 4.44 -10.36
CA MET A 255 11.78 3.68 -9.13
C MET A 255 12.99 3.02 -8.49
N ILE A 256 13.95 2.54 -9.30
CA ILE A 256 15.17 1.86 -8.84
C ILE A 256 16.02 2.79 -7.97
N TYR A 257 16.01 4.09 -8.26
CA TYR A 257 16.72 5.10 -7.47
C TYR A 257 15.85 5.69 -6.36
N PHE A 258 14.58 5.94 -6.66
CA PHE A 258 13.66 6.59 -5.76
C PHE A 258 13.34 5.73 -4.53
N VAL A 259 12.96 4.46 -4.72
CA VAL A 259 12.49 3.63 -3.61
C VAL A 259 13.58 3.39 -2.56
N PRO A 260 14.78 2.91 -2.91
CA PRO A 260 15.86 2.77 -1.92
C PRO A 260 16.16 4.08 -1.19
N TYR A 261 16.26 5.19 -1.93
CA TYR A 261 16.62 6.47 -1.34
C TYR A 261 15.54 7.03 -0.41
N PHE A 262 14.28 6.92 -0.81
CA PHE A 262 13.13 7.34 -0.01
C PHE A 262 13.00 6.48 1.26
N GLU A 263 13.06 5.16 1.11
CA GLU A 263 12.94 4.22 2.22
C GLU A 263 14.06 4.42 3.26
N THR A 264 15.33 4.50 2.84
CA THR A 264 16.43 4.81 3.78
C THR A 264 16.27 6.18 4.42
N THR A 265 15.83 7.21 3.67
CA THR A 265 15.63 8.56 4.23
C THR A 265 14.53 8.56 5.29
N THR A 266 13.42 7.88 5.05
CA THR A 266 12.32 7.77 6.01
C THR A 266 12.74 6.96 7.25
N ALA A 267 13.49 5.89 7.07
CA ALA A 267 14.03 5.09 8.18
C ALA A 267 15.01 5.90 9.05
N THR A 268 15.95 6.63 8.43
CA THR A 268 16.87 7.52 9.14
C THR A 268 16.13 8.64 9.87
N SER A 269 15.09 9.22 9.27
CA SER A 269 14.24 10.20 9.96
C SER A 269 13.55 9.59 11.17
N ALA A 270 13.01 8.36 11.04
CA ALA A 270 12.35 7.68 12.15
C ALA A 270 13.33 7.37 13.29
N LYS A 271 14.55 6.92 12.97
CA LYS A 271 15.62 6.72 13.95
C LYS A 271 15.86 7.97 14.80
N TRP A 272 16.07 9.13 14.16
CA TRP A 272 16.35 10.37 14.89
C TRP A 272 15.16 10.85 15.72
N ILE A 273 13.94 10.74 15.20
CA ILE A 273 12.74 11.13 15.95
C ILE A 273 12.54 10.23 17.17
N LEU A 274 12.72 8.92 17.03
CA LEU A 274 12.60 7.97 18.16
C LEU A 274 13.73 8.13 19.17
N LYS A 275 14.93 8.48 18.74
CA LYS A 275 16.05 8.78 19.65
C LYS A 275 15.75 10.01 20.51
N LEU A 276 15.23 11.08 19.90
CA LEU A 276 14.85 12.30 20.63
C LEU A 276 13.74 12.03 21.66
N ASP A 277 12.78 11.16 21.36
CA ASP A 277 11.72 10.77 22.31
C ASP A 277 12.28 10.00 23.52
N LYS A 278 13.26 9.10 23.29
CA LYS A 278 13.94 8.34 24.36
C LYS A 278 14.83 9.22 25.26
N GLU A 279 15.29 10.38 24.79
CA GLU A 279 16.12 11.32 25.56
C GLU A 279 15.29 12.32 26.39
N VAL A 280 13.98 12.40 26.17
CA VAL A 280 13.05 13.30 26.89
C VAL A 280 12.51 12.66 28.19
N TYR A 281 12.83 11.40 28.46
CA TYR A 281 12.49 10.63 29.66
C TYR A 281 13.75 10.04 30.29
#